data_AF-A0A1X7VN86-F1
#
_entry.id   AF-A0A1X7VN86-F1
#
_cell.length_a   1.000
_cell.length_b   1.000
_cell.length_c   1.000
_cell.angle_alpha   90.00
_cell.angle_beta   90.00
_cell.angle_gamma   90.00
#
_symmetry.space_group_name_H-M   'P 1'
#
loop_
_entity.id
_entity.type
_entity.pdbx_description
1 polymer ?
#
loop_
_entity_poly.entity_id
_entity_poly.type
_entity_poly.pdbx_seq_one_letter_code
_entity_poly.pdbx_strand_id
1 'polypeptide(L)'
;MKLAVIALVLFVAVANAQPQQRRCLYTPNGWTGYYRETNFDAGPGDISYRFAAVSYDAIRERIKIEEREEREGERPERIFKLYFYNEKIEYRVERDLCTKREINETFYHYGVLTSAQYYGNDFLGAEVGGLGVEVDQFGEQFESGGRYFASYAPIGTSEFQCVPLLEAFVNLRGPYSEQYNVHYEFLNITAVTTWPPGAFDIPTSCVGSAS
;
A
#
# COMPACT_ATOMS: atom_id res chain seq x y z
N MET A 1 8.08 -30.62 45.90
CA MET A 1 7.30 -29.36 45.73
C MET A 1 8.02 -28.29 44.91
N LYS A 2 9.34 -28.08 45.06
CA LYS A 2 10.09 -27.05 44.29
C LYS A 2 10.22 -27.33 42.78
N LEU A 3 10.29 -28.60 42.36
CA LEU A 3 10.38 -28.99 40.94
C LEU A 3 9.10 -28.76 40.14
N ALA A 4 7.93 -28.89 40.78
CA ALA A 4 6.64 -28.69 40.10
C ALA A 4 6.37 -27.22 39.75
N VAL A 5 6.85 -26.30 40.60
CA VAL A 5 6.71 -24.85 40.38
C VAL A 5 7.59 -24.38 39.21
N ILE A 6 8.81 -24.93 39.07
CA ILE A 6 9.73 -24.58 37.98
C ILE A 6 9.19 -25.07 36.62
N ALA A 7 8.64 -26.29 36.58
CA ALA A 7 8.03 -26.83 35.37
C ALA A 7 6.83 -25.99 34.91
N LEU A 8 5.96 -25.55 35.83
CA LEU A 8 4.79 -24.74 35.49
C LEU A 8 5.19 -23.36 34.92
N VAL A 9 6.22 -22.72 35.47
CA VAL A 9 6.72 -21.42 34.98
C VAL A 9 7.38 -21.55 33.60
N LEU A 10 8.07 -22.65 33.33
CA LEU A 10 8.64 -22.94 32.01
C LEU A 10 7.55 -23.15 30.95
N PHE A 11 6.46 -23.86 31.27
CA PHE A 11 5.35 -24.04 30.32
C PHE A 11 4.60 -22.73 30.02
N VAL A 12 4.42 -21.85 31.01
CA VAL A 12 3.81 -20.52 30.79
C VAL A 12 4.72 -19.60 29.98
N ALA A 13 6.04 -19.69 30.14
CA ALA A 13 7.00 -18.94 29.34
C ALA A 13 7.07 -19.44 27.89
N VAL A 14 6.98 -20.75 27.65
CA VAL A 14 7.02 -21.34 26.30
C VAL A 14 5.70 -21.15 25.56
N ALA A 15 4.55 -21.17 26.26
CA ALA A 15 3.25 -20.90 25.65
C ALA A 15 3.06 -19.42 25.24
N ASN A 16 3.78 -18.49 25.88
CA ASN A 16 3.79 -17.07 25.50
C ASN A 16 4.99 -16.68 24.62
N ALA A 17 5.91 -17.60 24.38
CA ALA A 17 6.99 -17.44 23.41
C ALA A 17 6.53 -17.96 22.04
N GLN A 18 5.42 -17.43 21.52
CA GLN A 18 5.31 -17.37 20.07
C GLN A 18 6.33 -16.32 19.64
N PRO A 19 7.39 -16.68 18.90
CA PRO A 19 8.13 -15.65 18.21
C PRO A 19 7.09 -14.99 17.29
N GLN A 20 6.73 -13.73 17.58
CA GLN A 20 6.22 -12.86 16.54
C GLN A 20 7.38 -12.71 15.56
N GLN A 21 7.57 -13.69 14.70
CA GLN A 21 8.45 -13.59 13.56
C GLN A 21 7.76 -12.56 12.67
N ARG A 22 8.08 -11.27 12.90
CA ARG A 22 7.57 -10.18 12.09
C ARG A 22 8.17 -10.35 10.70
N ARG A 23 7.46 -11.10 9.87
CA ARG A 23 7.67 -11.18 8.43
C ARG A 23 7.11 -9.90 7.80
N CYS A 24 7.50 -9.60 6.57
CA CYS A 24 7.00 -8.46 5.80
C CYS A 24 7.15 -7.08 6.46
N LEU A 25 8.33 -6.83 7.03
CA LEU A 25 8.64 -5.55 7.67
C LEU A 25 8.68 -4.38 6.69
N TYR A 26 9.14 -4.61 5.45
CA TYR A 26 9.32 -3.54 4.47
C TYR A 26 9.08 -4.01 3.03
N THR A 27 8.69 -3.07 2.18
CA THR A 27 8.60 -3.27 0.73
C THR A 27 9.94 -2.92 0.03
N PRO A 28 10.19 -3.34 -1.23
CA PRO A 28 11.31 -2.81 -2.00
C PRO A 28 11.31 -1.27 -2.04
N ASN A 29 12.49 -0.67 -1.90
CA ASN A 29 12.65 0.80 -1.91
C ASN A 29 12.17 1.46 -3.21
N GLY A 30 12.10 0.72 -4.30
CA GLY A 30 11.59 1.17 -5.59
C GLY A 30 10.75 0.08 -6.22
N TRP A 31 9.53 0.40 -6.65
CA TRP A 31 8.72 -0.51 -7.46
C TRP A 31 7.73 0.23 -8.36
N THR A 32 7.31 -0.45 -9.41
CA THR A 32 6.21 -0.04 -10.30
C THR A 32 5.13 -1.09 -10.29
N GLY A 33 3.89 -0.72 -10.49
CA GLY A 33 2.80 -1.67 -10.67
C GLY A 33 1.48 -0.97 -10.92
N TYR A 34 0.40 -1.63 -10.53
CA TYR A 34 -0.94 -1.09 -10.59
C TYR A 34 -1.62 -1.27 -9.25
N TYR A 35 -2.63 -0.45 -8.97
CA TYR A 35 -3.57 -0.74 -7.92
C TYR A 35 -5.02 -0.60 -8.41
N ARG A 36 -5.90 -1.34 -7.76
CA ARG A 36 -7.35 -1.14 -7.78
C ARG A 36 -7.74 -0.51 -6.45
N GLU A 37 -8.25 0.70 -6.48
CA GLU A 37 -8.78 1.38 -5.31
C GLU A 37 -10.30 1.17 -5.27
N THR A 38 -10.82 0.75 -4.12
CA THR A 38 -12.25 0.69 -3.82
C THR A 38 -12.56 1.68 -2.69
N ASN A 39 -13.49 2.59 -2.94
CA ASN A 39 -13.99 3.53 -1.93
C ASN A 39 -15.24 2.95 -1.27
N PHE A 40 -15.17 2.60 0.02
CA PHE A 40 -16.28 2.01 0.75
C PHE A 40 -17.39 3.01 1.09
N ASP A 41 -17.11 4.32 1.03
CA ASP A 41 -18.09 5.38 1.28
C ASP A 41 -18.84 5.83 0.02
N ALA A 42 -18.51 5.27 -1.15
CA ALA A 42 -19.09 5.71 -2.42
C ALA A 42 -20.61 5.46 -2.46
N GLY A 43 -21.37 6.54 -2.62
CA GLY A 43 -22.81 6.52 -2.84
C GLY A 43 -23.20 6.46 -4.32
N PRO A 44 -24.51 6.53 -4.62
CA PRO A 44 -25.00 6.59 -6.00
C PRO A 44 -24.43 7.80 -6.75
N GLY A 45 -23.68 7.55 -7.83
CA GLY A 45 -23.06 8.58 -8.65
C GLY A 45 -21.59 8.86 -8.32
N ASP A 46 -21.09 8.38 -7.19
CA ASP A 46 -19.69 8.52 -6.80
C ASP A 46 -18.78 7.53 -7.55
N ILE A 47 -17.48 7.81 -7.53
CA ILE A 47 -16.46 6.88 -8.01
C ILE A 47 -16.23 5.82 -6.92
N SER A 48 -16.81 4.64 -7.11
CA SER A 48 -16.64 3.51 -6.19
C SER A 48 -15.36 2.71 -6.43
N TYR A 49 -14.78 2.78 -7.63
CA TYR A 49 -13.52 2.11 -7.96
C TYR A 49 -12.65 2.93 -8.91
N ARG A 50 -11.34 2.78 -8.77
CA ARG A 50 -10.32 3.34 -9.66
C ARG A 50 -9.26 2.29 -9.97
N PHE A 51 -8.70 2.37 -11.17
CA PHE A 51 -7.53 1.62 -11.56
C PHE A 51 -6.42 2.61 -11.82
N ALA A 52 -5.23 2.39 -11.28
CA ALA A 52 -4.12 3.31 -11.52
C ALA A 52 -2.82 2.55 -11.70
N ALA A 53 -1.96 3.06 -12.59
CA ALA A 53 -0.55 2.73 -12.59
C ALA A 53 0.15 3.53 -11.49
N VAL A 54 1.10 2.92 -10.80
CA VAL A 54 1.84 3.54 -9.70
C VAL A 54 3.33 3.31 -9.84
N SER A 55 4.11 4.35 -9.56
CA SER A 55 5.56 4.30 -9.39
C SER A 55 5.90 4.83 -8.01
N TYR A 56 6.64 4.05 -7.21
CA TYR A 56 6.93 4.34 -5.80
C TYR A 56 8.44 4.34 -5.53
N ASP A 57 9.00 5.48 -5.14
CA ASP A 57 10.42 5.63 -4.80
C ASP A 57 10.55 6.10 -3.34
N ALA A 58 10.85 5.14 -2.45
CA ALA A 58 11.04 5.38 -1.02
C ALA A 58 12.31 6.19 -0.71
N ILE A 59 13.34 6.09 -1.54
CA ILE A 59 14.62 6.77 -1.30
C ILE A 59 14.50 8.26 -1.58
N ARG A 60 13.77 8.62 -2.64
CA ARG A 60 13.53 10.03 -3.02
C ARG A 60 12.19 10.56 -2.52
N GLU A 61 11.45 9.77 -1.77
CA GLU A 61 10.12 10.08 -1.23
C GLU A 61 9.17 10.66 -2.29
N ARG A 62 8.97 9.92 -3.37
CA ARG A 62 8.11 10.35 -4.48
C ARG A 62 7.23 9.23 -4.96
N ILE A 63 6.00 9.59 -5.29
CA ILE A 63 4.97 8.66 -5.76
C ILE A 63 4.29 9.27 -6.97
N LYS A 64 4.18 8.50 -8.03
CA LYS A 64 3.38 8.85 -9.21
C LYS A 64 2.21 7.90 -9.31
N ILE A 65 1.03 8.44 -9.55
CA ILE A 65 -0.23 7.73 -9.73
C ILE A 65 -0.84 8.22 -11.05
N GLU A 66 -1.15 7.30 -11.95
CA GLU A 66 -1.81 7.57 -13.22
C GLU A 66 -3.08 6.73 -13.32
N GLU A 67 -4.24 7.34 -13.12
CA GLU A 67 -5.52 6.68 -13.27
C GLU A 67 -5.72 6.22 -14.72
N ARG A 68 -6.16 4.97 -14.87
CA ARG A 68 -6.47 4.32 -16.15
C ARG A 68 -7.96 3.97 -16.18
N GLU A 69 -8.56 4.15 -17.35
CA GLU A 69 -9.92 3.71 -17.61
C GLU A 69 -9.92 2.20 -17.93
N GLU A 70 -10.64 1.39 -17.15
CA GLU A 70 -10.98 0.00 -17.53
C GLU A 70 -12.44 -0.15 -17.98
N ARG A 71 -13.24 0.93 -18.01
CA ARG A 71 -14.64 0.90 -18.48
C ARG A 71 -14.72 1.17 -19.99
N GLU A 72 -15.31 0.24 -20.74
CA GLU A 72 -15.91 0.57 -22.04
C GLU A 72 -17.07 1.55 -21.81
N GLY A 73 -16.89 2.82 -22.16
CA GLY A 73 -18.01 3.76 -22.34
C GLY A 73 -18.02 5.01 -21.44
N GLU A 74 -17.03 5.90 -21.63
CA GLU A 74 -17.17 7.35 -21.39
C GLU A 74 -16.71 7.91 -20.03
N ARG A 75 -15.46 7.67 -19.60
CA ARG A 75 -14.80 8.56 -18.63
C ARG A 75 -13.58 9.27 -19.24
N PRO A 76 -13.71 10.55 -19.64
CA PRO A 76 -12.59 11.32 -20.21
C PRO A 76 -11.52 11.76 -19.18
N GLU A 77 -11.61 11.32 -17.94
CA GLU A 77 -10.81 11.85 -16.84
C GLU A 77 -9.59 10.98 -16.57
N ARG A 78 -8.51 11.25 -17.30
CA ARG A 78 -7.17 10.85 -16.86
C ARG A 78 -6.79 11.75 -15.70
N ILE A 79 -6.80 11.20 -14.49
CA ILE A 79 -6.23 11.86 -13.33
C ILE A 79 -4.78 11.39 -13.19
N PHE A 80 -3.87 12.35 -13.19
CA PHE A 80 -2.46 12.14 -12.90
C PHE A 80 -2.16 12.83 -11.58
N LYS A 81 -1.45 12.16 -10.68
CA LYS A 81 -0.91 12.74 -9.46
C LYS A 81 0.56 12.39 -9.31
N LEU A 82 1.40 13.37 -9.07
CA LEU A 82 2.83 13.21 -8.83
C LEU A 82 3.19 13.96 -7.55
N TYR A 83 3.57 13.19 -6.54
CA TYR A 83 3.95 13.65 -5.23
C TYR A 83 5.47 13.66 -5.10
N PHE A 84 6.02 14.80 -4.70
CA PHE A 84 7.40 14.94 -4.22
C PHE A 84 7.36 15.35 -2.75
N TYR A 85 7.37 14.37 -1.85
CA TYR A 85 7.17 14.60 -0.41
C TYR A 85 8.37 15.32 0.24
N ASN A 86 9.58 15.07 -0.27
CA ASN A 86 10.80 15.79 0.12
C ASN A 86 10.72 17.29 -0.23
N GLU A 87 10.04 17.63 -1.33
CA GLU A 87 9.88 19.01 -1.80
C GLU A 87 8.56 19.64 -1.32
N LYS A 88 7.71 18.86 -0.65
CA LYS A 88 6.36 19.25 -0.21
C LYS A 88 5.48 19.76 -1.35
N ILE A 89 5.57 19.12 -2.51
CA ILE A 89 4.80 19.49 -3.71
C ILE A 89 4.00 18.29 -4.25
N GLU A 90 2.77 18.57 -4.67
CA GLU A 90 1.98 17.71 -5.55
C GLU A 90 1.68 18.42 -6.88
N TYR A 91 1.87 17.68 -7.97
CA TYR A 91 1.35 18.02 -9.28
C TYR A 91 0.15 17.13 -9.59
N ARG A 92 -1.00 17.73 -9.86
CA ARG A 92 -2.22 17.03 -10.24
C ARG A 92 -2.68 17.51 -11.61
N VAL A 93 -2.90 16.59 -12.54
CA VAL A 93 -3.47 16.90 -13.85
C VAL A 93 -4.83 16.24 -13.95
N GLU A 94 -5.85 17.03 -14.24
CA GLU A 94 -7.20 16.57 -14.51
C GLU A 94 -7.71 17.24 -15.78
N ARG A 95 -8.16 16.44 -16.76
CA ARG A 95 -8.65 16.96 -18.05
C ARG A 95 -7.67 17.96 -18.67
N ASP A 96 -6.38 17.60 -18.68
CA ASP A 96 -5.23 18.39 -19.15
C ASP A 96 -4.92 19.69 -18.37
N LEU A 97 -5.70 20.03 -17.36
CA LEU A 97 -5.41 21.16 -16.48
C LEU A 97 -4.48 20.73 -15.36
N CYS A 98 -3.31 21.36 -15.29
CA CYS A 98 -2.37 21.15 -14.21
C CYS A 98 -2.65 22.06 -13.03
N THR A 99 -2.67 21.48 -11.83
CA THR A 99 -2.58 22.17 -10.55
C THR A 99 -1.30 21.75 -9.84
N LYS A 100 -0.57 22.74 -9.33
CA LYS A 100 0.56 22.54 -8.42
C LYS A 100 0.12 23.01 -7.05
N ARG A 101 0.24 22.17 -6.02
CA ARG A 101 -0.06 22.58 -4.64
C ARG A 101 1.04 22.15 -3.69
N GLU A 102 1.15 22.88 -2.59
CA GLU A 102 1.95 22.48 -1.44
C GLU A 102 1.22 21.37 -0.68
N ILE A 103 1.97 20.39 -0.19
CA ILE A 103 1.48 19.26 0.59
C ILE A 103 2.20 19.21 1.94
N ASN A 104 1.48 18.91 3.01
CA ASN A 104 2.01 18.84 4.38
C ASN A 104 2.09 17.40 4.90
N GLU A 105 1.65 16.45 4.08
CA GLU A 105 1.64 15.04 4.37
C GLU A 105 3.07 14.49 4.50
N THR A 106 3.20 13.49 5.37
CA THR A 106 4.41 12.66 5.47
C THR A 106 4.42 11.62 4.37
N PHE A 107 5.61 11.27 3.88
CA PHE A 107 5.77 10.19 2.92
C PHE A 107 5.18 8.89 3.47
N TYR A 108 4.35 8.23 2.67
CA TYR A 108 3.79 6.93 3.04
C TYR A 108 4.76 5.82 2.64
N HIS A 109 5.30 5.12 3.64
CA HIS A 109 6.09 3.92 3.41
C HIS A 109 5.16 2.72 3.24
N TYR A 110 5.05 2.21 2.02
CA TYR A 110 4.38 0.93 1.80
C TYR A 110 5.10 -0.18 2.57
N GLY A 111 4.34 -0.98 3.29
CA GLY A 111 4.83 -1.97 4.25
C GLY A 111 3.81 -2.17 5.36
N VAL A 112 3.99 -3.25 6.12
CA VAL A 112 3.12 -3.52 7.26
C VAL A 112 3.28 -2.41 8.30
N LEU A 113 2.16 -1.84 8.75
CA LEU A 113 2.17 -0.83 9.82
C LEU A 113 2.89 -1.38 11.05
N THR A 114 3.71 -0.55 11.70
CA THR A 114 4.54 -0.98 12.83
C THR A 114 3.77 -1.50 14.03
N SER A 115 2.50 -1.10 14.19
CA SER A 115 1.59 -1.59 15.23
C SER A 115 0.83 -2.85 14.81
N ALA A 116 0.72 -3.14 13.52
CA ALA A 116 -0.11 -4.24 13.03
C ALA A 116 0.40 -5.61 13.50
N GLN A 117 -0.56 -6.49 13.77
CA GLN A 117 -0.36 -7.84 14.24
C GLN A 117 -0.45 -8.82 13.07
N TYR A 118 0.43 -9.82 13.08
CA TYR A 118 0.37 -10.94 12.15
C TYR A 118 -0.76 -11.90 12.56
N TYR A 119 -1.62 -12.25 11.61
CA TYR A 119 -2.77 -13.14 11.82
C TYR A 119 -2.58 -14.55 11.26
N GLY A 120 -1.55 -14.77 10.46
CA GLY A 120 -1.29 -16.04 9.79
C GLY A 120 -0.97 -15.84 8.31
N ASN A 121 -0.76 -16.95 7.62
CA ASN A 121 -0.53 -16.99 6.19
C ASN A 121 -1.62 -17.79 5.48
N ASP A 122 -1.86 -17.47 4.22
CA ASP A 122 -2.83 -18.14 3.34
C ASP A 122 -2.31 -18.12 1.88
N PHE A 123 -3.02 -18.77 0.95
CA PHE A 123 -2.74 -18.72 -0.48
C PHE A 123 -3.81 -17.91 -1.21
N LEU A 124 -3.42 -16.83 -1.88
CA LEU A 124 -4.29 -16.18 -2.87
C LEU A 124 -4.26 -16.96 -4.18
N GLY A 125 -5.43 -17.27 -4.73
CA GLY A 125 -5.59 -18.14 -5.89
C GLY A 125 -5.94 -19.56 -5.46
N ALA A 126 -5.05 -20.51 -5.70
CA ALA A 126 -5.22 -21.89 -5.26
C ALA A 126 -3.96 -22.45 -4.57
N GLU A 127 -4.15 -23.25 -3.51
CA GLU A 127 -3.11 -24.05 -2.86
C GLU A 127 -2.77 -25.29 -3.71
N VAL A 128 -2.53 -25.08 -5.00
CA VAL A 128 -2.12 -26.09 -5.98
C VAL A 128 -0.84 -25.56 -6.61
N GLY A 129 0.16 -26.44 -6.77
CA GLY A 129 1.52 -26.05 -7.17
C GLY A 129 1.56 -25.07 -8.35
N GLY A 130 1.98 -23.84 -8.04
CA GLY A 130 2.17 -22.75 -9.03
C GLY A 130 0.91 -21.95 -9.41
N LEU A 131 -0.26 -22.22 -8.82
CA LEU A 131 -1.51 -21.51 -9.11
C LEU A 131 -1.92 -20.51 -8.03
N GLY A 132 -1.13 -20.36 -6.99
CA GLY A 132 -1.36 -19.41 -5.92
C GLY A 132 -0.08 -18.76 -5.43
N VAL A 133 -0.26 -17.71 -4.66
CA VAL A 133 0.81 -16.96 -3.99
C VAL A 133 0.58 -17.08 -2.51
N GLU A 134 1.59 -17.55 -1.77
CA GLU A 134 1.56 -17.51 -0.30
C GLU A 134 1.63 -16.04 0.15
N VAL A 135 0.75 -15.68 1.06
CA VAL A 135 0.62 -14.33 1.59
C VAL A 135 0.58 -14.34 3.10
N ASP A 136 1.25 -13.38 3.71
CA ASP A 136 1.16 -13.09 5.14
C ASP A 136 0.05 -12.05 5.37
N GLN A 137 -0.80 -12.32 6.35
CA GLN A 137 -1.96 -11.51 6.70
C GLN A 137 -1.69 -10.71 7.96
N PHE A 138 -2.03 -9.43 7.93
CA PHE A 138 -1.84 -8.49 9.03
C PHE A 138 -3.10 -7.69 9.30
N GLY A 139 -3.25 -7.24 10.54
CA GLY A 139 -4.22 -6.20 10.83
C GLY A 139 -4.03 -5.55 12.18
N GLU A 140 -4.76 -4.46 12.34
CA GLU A 140 -4.72 -3.62 13.54
C GLU A 140 -6.11 -3.08 13.82
N GLN A 141 -6.45 -3.00 15.10
CA GLN A 141 -7.62 -2.27 15.57
C GLN A 141 -7.17 -1.10 16.43
N PHE A 142 -7.51 0.11 15.98
CA PHE A 142 -7.15 1.35 16.64
C PHE A 142 -8.19 1.71 17.71
N GLU A 143 -7.75 2.40 18.76
CA GLU A 143 -8.65 2.88 19.83
C GLU A 143 -9.76 3.81 19.32
N SER A 144 -9.52 4.51 18.21
CA SER A 144 -10.52 5.34 17.53
C SER A 144 -11.68 4.55 16.91
N GLY A 145 -11.60 3.21 16.89
CA GLY A 145 -12.54 2.33 16.20
C GLY A 145 -12.16 2.02 14.75
N GLY A 146 -11.08 2.63 14.24
CA GLY A 146 -10.51 2.33 12.94
C GLY A 146 -9.89 0.93 12.87
N ARG A 147 -9.83 0.37 11.68
CA ARG A 147 -9.23 -0.94 11.40
C ARG A 147 -8.34 -0.87 10.17
N TYR A 148 -7.23 -1.59 10.24
CA TYR A 148 -6.33 -1.83 9.13
C TYR A 148 -6.25 -3.33 8.87
N PHE A 149 -6.29 -3.73 7.61
CA PHE A 149 -6.04 -5.09 7.17
C PHE A 149 -5.07 -5.04 5.99
N ALA A 150 -4.12 -5.96 5.94
CA ALA A 150 -3.23 -6.04 4.80
C ALA A 150 -2.75 -7.46 4.52
N SER A 151 -2.47 -7.70 3.24
CA SER A 151 -1.85 -8.93 2.77
C SER A 151 -0.58 -8.58 2.02
N TYR A 152 0.51 -9.26 2.36
CA TYR A 152 1.82 -9.05 1.77
C TYR A 152 2.42 -10.39 1.33
N ALA A 153 3.03 -10.44 0.14
CA ALA A 153 3.74 -11.63 -0.33
C ALA A 153 5.25 -11.50 -0.06
N PRO A 154 5.86 -12.45 0.67
CA PRO A 154 7.30 -12.52 0.86
C PRO A 154 8.09 -12.61 -0.45
N ILE A 155 9.22 -11.91 -0.52
CA ILE A 155 10.14 -11.95 -1.67
C ILE A 155 11.33 -12.84 -1.36
N GLY A 156 11.50 -13.90 -2.17
CA GLY A 156 12.62 -14.81 -2.06
C GLY A 156 12.63 -15.56 -0.73
N THR A 157 13.82 -15.78 -0.17
CA THR A 157 13.99 -16.45 1.13
C THR A 157 14.07 -15.46 2.29
N SER A 158 14.06 -14.15 2.02
CA SER A 158 14.07 -13.11 3.04
C SER A 158 12.64 -12.82 3.47
N GLU A 159 12.24 -13.38 4.60
CA GLU A 159 10.90 -13.17 5.14
C GLU A 159 10.60 -11.71 5.53
N PHE A 160 11.59 -10.83 5.52
CA PHE A 160 11.42 -9.43 5.93
C PHE A 160 11.03 -8.48 4.81
N GLN A 161 11.33 -8.83 3.55
CA GLN A 161 10.97 -8.01 2.40
C GLN A 161 9.76 -8.61 1.69
N CYS A 162 8.71 -7.82 1.47
CA CYS A 162 7.48 -8.27 0.85
C CYS A 162 6.91 -7.28 -0.16
N VAL A 163 6.11 -7.75 -1.10
CA VAL A 163 5.31 -6.86 -1.96
C VAL A 163 3.92 -6.69 -1.37
N PRO A 164 3.34 -5.46 -1.41
CA PRO A 164 1.95 -5.27 -1.04
C PRO A 164 1.06 -6.00 -2.05
N LEU A 165 0.02 -6.64 -1.55
CA LEU A 165 -1.03 -7.25 -2.35
C LEU A 165 -2.39 -6.65 -2.03
N LEU A 166 -2.63 -6.37 -0.75
CA LEU A 166 -3.86 -5.77 -0.28
C LEU A 166 -3.58 -4.83 0.88
N GLU A 167 -4.23 -3.67 0.90
CA GLU A 167 -4.35 -2.82 2.09
C GLU A 167 -5.76 -2.24 2.20
N ALA A 168 -6.40 -2.42 3.35
CA ALA A 168 -7.73 -1.88 3.61
C ALA A 168 -7.72 -1.05 4.90
N PHE A 169 -8.30 0.14 4.82
CA PHE A 169 -8.43 1.11 5.88
C PHE A 169 -9.92 1.35 6.11
N VAL A 170 -10.47 0.86 7.24
CA VAL A 170 -11.89 0.94 7.58
C VAL A 170 -12.07 1.83 8.80
N ASN A 171 -12.92 2.84 8.72
CA ASN A 171 -13.01 3.97 9.64
C ASN A 171 -11.63 4.58 9.96
N LEU A 172 -10.79 4.66 8.93
CA LEU A 172 -9.39 5.06 9.04
C LEU A 172 -8.96 5.77 7.76
N ARG A 173 -8.07 6.75 7.91
CA ARG A 173 -7.45 7.44 6.77
C ARG A 173 -6.44 6.51 6.11
N GLY A 174 -6.49 6.44 4.78
CA GLY A 174 -5.54 5.72 3.97
C GLY A 174 -4.18 6.44 3.84
N PRO A 175 -3.32 5.97 2.92
CA PRO A 175 -1.98 6.52 2.72
C PRO A 175 -1.98 7.96 2.16
N TYR A 176 -3.04 8.35 1.44
CA TYR A 176 -3.20 9.70 0.90
C TYR A 176 -4.33 10.44 1.62
N SER A 177 -4.16 11.75 1.84
CA SER A 177 -5.04 12.55 2.70
C SER A 177 -6.49 12.66 2.23
N GLU A 178 -6.73 12.43 0.94
CA GLU A 178 -8.06 12.45 0.32
C GLU A 178 -8.81 11.12 0.48
N GLN A 179 -8.19 10.10 1.09
CA GLN A 179 -8.73 8.75 1.13
C GLN A 179 -9.03 8.32 2.56
N TYR A 180 -10.27 7.95 2.77
CA TYR A 180 -10.82 7.41 4.00
C TYR A 180 -11.72 6.25 3.61
N ASN A 181 -11.81 5.21 4.45
CA ASN A 181 -12.64 4.04 4.14
C ASN A 181 -12.32 3.45 2.76
N VAL A 182 -11.07 3.04 2.57
CA VAL A 182 -10.53 2.69 1.27
C VAL A 182 -9.84 1.33 1.29
N HIS A 183 -9.87 0.65 0.16
CA HIS A 183 -9.18 -0.61 -0.07
C HIS A 183 -8.36 -0.55 -1.36
N TYR A 184 -7.11 -1.03 -1.28
CA TYR A 184 -6.20 -1.20 -2.40
C TYR A 184 -5.93 -2.67 -2.65
N GLU A 185 -6.08 -3.10 -3.90
CA GLU A 185 -5.49 -4.34 -4.40
C GLU A 185 -4.31 -3.98 -5.30
N PHE A 186 -3.12 -4.48 -5.00
CA PHE A 186 -1.91 -4.21 -5.76
C PHE A 186 -1.64 -5.33 -6.75
N LEU A 187 -1.30 -4.95 -7.98
CA LEU A 187 -1.21 -5.86 -9.12
C LEU A 187 0.10 -5.62 -9.88
N ASN A 188 0.69 -6.70 -10.36
CA ASN A 188 1.89 -6.69 -11.21
C ASN A 188 3.03 -5.83 -10.64
N ILE A 189 3.23 -5.88 -9.32
CA ILE A 189 4.30 -5.17 -8.64
C ILE A 189 5.64 -5.71 -9.12
N THR A 190 6.49 -4.81 -9.62
CA THR A 190 7.84 -5.10 -10.09
C THR A 190 8.80 -4.22 -9.33
N ALA A 191 9.69 -4.83 -8.54
CA ALA A 191 10.78 -4.11 -7.89
C ALA A 191 11.74 -3.53 -8.93
N VAL A 192 12.14 -2.28 -8.77
CA VAL A 192 13.03 -1.58 -9.71
C VAL A 192 14.20 -0.93 -8.98
N THR A 193 15.37 -1.03 -9.60
CA THR A 193 16.58 -0.28 -9.20
C THR A 193 16.88 0.86 -10.16
N THR A 194 16.33 0.79 -11.37
CA THR A 194 16.39 1.83 -12.41
C THR A 194 14.98 2.13 -12.87
N TRP A 195 14.63 3.41 -12.91
CA TRP A 195 13.28 3.84 -13.27
C TRP A 195 13.06 3.77 -14.79
N PRO A 196 11.91 3.26 -15.26
CA PRO A 196 11.53 3.41 -16.65
C PRO A 196 11.39 4.90 -17.02
N PRO A 197 11.62 5.28 -18.29
CA PRO A 197 11.40 6.65 -18.76
C PRO A 197 10.00 7.14 -18.38
N GLY A 198 9.87 8.38 -17.90
CA GLY A 198 8.57 8.95 -17.53
C GLY A 198 8.01 8.55 -16.16
N ALA A 199 8.69 7.69 -15.38
CA ALA A 199 8.18 7.23 -14.08
C ALA A 199 7.96 8.36 -13.06
N PHE A 200 8.67 9.48 -13.19
CA PHE A 200 8.53 10.64 -12.30
C PHE A 200 8.72 11.98 -13.05
N ASP A 201 8.51 11.98 -14.37
CA ASP A 201 8.59 13.21 -15.14
C ASP A 201 7.38 14.09 -14.81
N ILE A 202 7.64 15.38 -14.59
CA ILE A 202 6.58 16.37 -14.42
C ILE A 202 5.82 16.46 -15.76
N PRO A 203 4.48 16.37 -15.76
CA PRO A 203 3.69 16.49 -16.99
C PRO A 203 3.98 17.79 -17.71
N THR A 204 3.98 17.77 -19.04
CA THR A 204 4.23 18.96 -19.86
C THR A 204 3.24 20.09 -19.57
N SER A 205 1.98 19.76 -19.26
CA SER A 205 0.95 20.72 -18.83
C SER A 205 1.30 21.45 -17.53
N CYS A 206 2.22 20.91 -16.73
CA CYS A 206 2.71 21.49 -15.47
C CYS A 206 4.03 22.27 -15.59
N VAL A 207 4.72 22.18 -16.72
CA VAL A 207 6.03 22.83 -16.91
C VAL A 207 5.89 24.36 -17.13
N GLY A 208 4.68 24.84 -17.42
CA GLY A 208 4.38 26.27 -17.65
C GLY A 208 3.48 26.94 -16.61
N SER A 209 2.99 26.23 -15.60
CA SER A 209 2.03 26.75 -14.59
C SER A 209 2.72 27.45 -13.39
N ALA A 210 3.96 27.91 -13.56
CA ALA A 210 4.62 28.77 -12.61
C ALA A 210 4.11 30.22 -12.74
N SER A 211 3.14 30.59 -11.91
CA SER A 211 2.91 31.97 -11.49
C SER A 211 2.42 32.01 -10.06
#